data_AF-A0A6M5YQ19-F1
#
_entry.id   AF-A0A6M5YQ19-F1
#
_cell.length_a   1.000
_cell.length_b   1.000
_cell.length_c   1.000
_cell.angle_alpha   90.00
_cell.angle_beta   90.00
_cell.angle_gamma   90.00
#
_symmetry.space_group_name_H-M   'P 1'
#
loop_
_entity.id
_entity.type
_entity.pdbx_description
1 polymer ?
#
loop_
_entity_poly.entity_id
_entity_poly.type
_entity_poly.pdbx_seq_one_letter_code
_entity_poly.pdbx_strand_id
1 'polypeptide(L)'
;MVTPMLRELTGPFPPFFHFEGPWFLHERSARHLIDAWDHVCQRAIQEGNAEDLHAARDDYQAVLLAHLKILDGYLLLLDRFAGEYPTEFVDRLIPGRDRLQKHYDALFPRWQTIDDLEAMLLERISLPNDRLKALAEKYPPPQAWYDEAHGTSAAQE
;
A
#
# COMPACT_ATOMS: atom_id res chain seq x y z
N MET A 1 -3.00 10.01 19.63
CA MET A 1 -1.63 9.50 19.82
C MET A 1 -1.23 8.87 18.51
N VAL A 2 -0.13 9.27 17.87
CA VAL A 2 0.26 8.74 16.55
C VAL A 2 0.87 7.35 16.77
N THR A 3 0.30 6.31 16.17
CA THR A 3 0.84 4.95 16.25
C THR A 3 2.10 4.83 15.38
N PRO A 4 3.04 3.92 15.70
CA PRO A 4 4.20 3.64 14.83
C PRO A 4 3.77 3.30 13.39
N MET A 5 2.68 2.53 13.25
CA MET A 5 2.10 2.15 11.96
C MET A 5 1.66 3.37 11.14
N LEU A 6 0.95 4.31 11.78
CA LEU A 6 0.53 5.55 11.11
C LEU A 6 1.73 6.40 10.68
N ARG A 7 2.79 6.44 11.49
CA ARG A 7 4.01 7.18 11.14
C ARG A 7 4.70 6.62 9.89
N GLU A 8 4.64 5.31 9.70
CA GLU A 8 5.19 4.67 8.51
C GLU A 8 4.32 4.92 7.28
N LEU A 9 3.00 4.82 7.42
CA LEU A 9 2.03 5.07 6.34
C LEU A 9 2.05 6.51 5.83
N THR A 10 2.39 7.45 6.70
CA THR A 10 2.31 8.90 6.42
C THR A 10 3.66 9.55 6.19
N GLY A 11 4.76 8.81 6.43
CA GLY A 11 6.11 9.32 6.31
C GLY A 11 6.51 10.24 7.47
N PRO A 12 7.70 10.87 7.38
CA PRO A 12 8.09 11.89 8.33
C PRO A 12 7.13 13.09 8.22
N PHE A 13 6.19 13.19 9.16
CA PHE A 13 5.50 14.44 9.46
C PHE A 13 6.59 15.52 9.66
N PRO A 14 6.61 16.64 8.91
CA PRO A 14 7.64 17.63 9.12
C PRO A 14 7.48 18.17 10.55
N PRO A 15 8.51 18.05 11.41
CA PRO A 15 8.33 18.33 12.83
C PRO A 15 8.11 19.82 13.08
N PHE A 16 8.64 20.72 12.25
CA PHE A 16 8.46 22.16 12.38
C PHE A 16 8.59 22.80 11.00
N PHE A 17 7.58 23.55 10.56
CA PHE A 17 7.59 24.23 9.27
C PHE A 17 8.72 25.28 9.22
N HIS A 18 9.76 25.03 8.43
CA HIS A 18 10.65 26.06 7.89
C HIS A 18 10.36 26.15 6.40
N PHE A 19 9.57 27.14 6.01
CA PHE A 19 9.05 27.32 4.65
C PHE A 19 10.10 27.94 3.73
N GLU A 20 10.96 27.12 3.14
CA GLU A 20 11.64 27.46 1.89
C GLU A 20 11.00 26.66 0.75
N GLY A 21 9.91 27.22 0.22
CA GLY A 21 9.13 26.62 -0.85
C GLY A 21 8.08 25.60 -0.36
N PRO A 22 7.01 25.37 -1.12
CA PRO A 22 5.99 24.44 -0.70
C PRO A 22 6.49 22.99 -0.89
N TRP A 23 6.98 22.39 0.18
CA TRP A 23 7.60 21.06 0.23
C TRP A 23 6.73 19.93 -0.35
N PHE A 24 5.40 20.10 -0.36
CA PHE A 24 4.45 19.16 -0.99
C PHE A 24 4.45 19.22 -2.52
N LEU A 25 5.08 20.24 -3.15
CA LEU A 25 5.23 20.37 -4.61
C LEU A 25 6.13 19.31 -5.24
N HIS A 26 6.84 18.57 -4.40
CA HIS A 26 7.63 17.46 -4.90
C HIS A 26 6.64 16.33 -5.14
N GLU A 27 6.47 15.92 -6.40
CA GLU A 27 5.74 14.73 -6.89
C GLU A 27 5.97 13.46 -6.03
N ARG A 28 7.06 13.49 -5.25
CA ARG A 28 7.39 12.60 -4.15
C ARG A 28 6.26 12.41 -3.13
N SER A 29 5.39 13.38 -2.82
CA SER A 29 4.41 13.25 -1.72
C SER A 29 3.32 12.19 -1.98
N ALA A 30 2.61 12.31 -3.11
CA ALA A 30 1.58 11.32 -3.50
C ALA A 30 2.19 9.94 -3.75
N ARG A 31 3.37 9.88 -4.39
CA ARG A 31 4.09 8.64 -4.61
C ARG A 31 4.55 8.02 -3.30
N HIS A 32 5.01 8.82 -2.35
CA HIS A 32 5.46 8.37 -1.04
C HIS A 32 4.33 7.71 -0.24
N LEU A 33 3.11 8.26 -0.24
CA LEU A 33 1.98 7.64 0.46
C LEU A 33 1.59 6.28 -0.11
N ILE A 34 1.75 6.09 -1.43
CA ILE A 34 1.48 4.82 -2.10
C ILE A 34 2.62 3.82 -1.81
N ASP A 35 3.87 4.26 -1.96
CA ASP A 35 5.04 3.43 -1.69
C ASP A 35 5.10 3.02 -0.20
N ALA A 36 4.72 3.92 0.71
CA ALA A 36 4.61 3.66 2.15
C ALA A 36 3.54 2.61 2.45
N TRP A 37 2.37 2.71 1.82
CA TRP A 37 1.33 1.68 1.91
C TRP A 37 1.86 0.31 1.45
N ASP A 38 2.53 0.26 0.29
CA ASP A 38 3.07 -0.99 -0.23
C ASP A 38 4.12 -1.60 0.71
N HIS A 39 4.98 -0.77 1.30
CA HIS A 39 5.96 -1.20 2.27
C HIS A 39 5.31 -1.74 3.56
N VAL A 40 4.32 -1.02 4.09
CA VAL A 40 3.60 -1.44 5.30
C VAL A 40 2.82 -2.73 5.06
N CYS A 41 2.20 -2.91 3.90
CA CYS A 41 1.58 -4.19 3.54
C CYS A 41 2.60 -5.33 3.54
N GLN A 42 3.76 -5.14 2.92
CA GLN A 42 4.81 -6.17 2.90
C GLN A 42 5.27 -6.54 4.31
N ARG A 43 5.40 -5.55 5.19
CA ARG A 43 5.78 -5.78 6.58
C ARG A 43 4.68 -6.47 7.38
N ALA A 44 3.43 -6.02 7.26
CA ALA A 44 2.28 -6.66 7.91
C ALA A 44 2.15 -8.14 7.51
N ILE A 45 2.44 -8.47 6.25
CA ILE A 45 2.53 -9.84 5.74
C ILE A 45 3.64 -10.63 6.45
N GLN A 46 4.84 -10.05 6.55
CA GLN A 46 6.00 -10.73 7.15
C GLN A 46 5.84 -10.94 8.66
N GLU A 47 5.22 -9.99 9.35
CA GLU A 47 5.04 -9.98 10.80
C GLU A 47 3.73 -10.63 11.26
N GLY A 48 2.81 -10.95 10.34
CA GLY A 48 1.47 -11.44 10.67
C GLY A 48 0.61 -10.40 11.40
N ASN A 49 0.84 -9.12 11.15
CA ASN A 49 0.28 -8.01 11.93
C ASN A 49 -0.77 -7.22 11.13
N ALA A 50 -1.82 -7.92 10.67
CA ALA A 50 -2.94 -7.31 9.96
C ALA A 50 -3.83 -6.46 10.89
N GLU A 51 -3.90 -6.81 12.18
CA GLU A 51 -4.68 -6.09 13.19
C GLU A 51 -4.21 -4.65 13.38
N ASP A 52 -2.91 -4.41 13.58
CA ASP A 52 -2.38 -3.05 13.74
C ASP A 52 -2.56 -2.21 12.47
N LEU A 53 -2.43 -2.84 11.30
CA LEU A 53 -2.67 -2.18 10.02
C LEU A 53 -4.15 -1.81 9.86
N HIS A 54 -5.07 -2.70 10.21
CA HIS A 54 -6.50 -2.41 10.21
C HIS A 54 -6.88 -1.33 11.22
N ALA A 55 -6.29 -1.33 12.41
CA ALA A 55 -6.50 -0.29 13.41
C ALA A 55 -6.06 1.10 12.92
N ALA A 56 -5.06 1.17 12.03
CA ALA A 56 -4.58 2.43 11.43
C ALA A 56 -5.38 2.88 10.18
N ARG A 57 -6.39 2.11 9.75
CA ARG A 57 -7.16 2.35 8.52
C ARG A 57 -7.75 3.75 8.43
N ASP A 58 -8.53 4.14 9.44
CA ASP A 58 -9.29 5.39 9.41
C ASP A 58 -8.35 6.60 9.48
N ASP A 59 -7.25 6.49 10.22
CA ASP A 59 -6.20 7.51 10.28
C ASP A 59 -5.51 7.67 8.91
N TYR A 60 -5.17 6.55 8.25
CA TYR A 60 -4.59 6.59 6.91
C TYR A 60 -5.57 7.16 5.88
N GLN A 61 -6.85 6.81 5.98
CA GLN A 61 -7.92 7.36 5.15
C GLN A 61 -8.01 8.89 5.31
N ALA A 62 -7.99 9.37 6.55
CA ALA A 62 -8.02 10.79 6.86
C ALA A 62 -6.82 11.53 6.27
N VAL A 63 -5.62 10.94 6.32
CA VAL A 63 -4.40 11.52 5.75
C VAL A 63 -4.47 11.58 4.23
N LEU A 64 -4.95 10.53 3.56
CA LEU A 64 -5.14 10.53 2.11
C LEU A 64 -6.15 11.59 1.67
N LEU A 65 -7.29 11.69 2.36
CA LEU A 65 -8.30 12.72 2.09
C LEU A 65 -7.76 14.13 2.33
N ALA A 66 -6.93 14.33 3.36
CA ALA A 66 -6.29 15.62 3.59
C ALA A 66 -5.36 16.01 2.43
N HIS A 67 -4.56 15.07 1.92
CA HIS A 67 -3.71 15.31 0.76
C HIS A 67 -4.52 15.61 -0.50
N LEU A 68 -5.59 14.87 -0.77
CA LEU A 68 -6.50 15.15 -1.88
C LEU A 68 -7.09 16.56 -1.80
N LYS A 69 -7.59 16.98 -0.63
CA LYS A 69 -8.12 18.34 -0.41
C LYS A 69 -7.07 19.42 -0.64
N ILE A 70 -5.84 19.18 -0.22
CA ILE A 70 -4.72 20.11 -0.45
C ILE A 70 -4.47 20.25 -1.96
N LEU A 71 -4.41 19.14 -2.70
CA LEU A 71 -4.20 19.14 -4.15
C LEU A 71 -5.36 19.82 -4.91
N ASP A 72 -6.61 19.53 -4.53
CA ASP A 72 -7.80 20.20 -5.10
C ASP A 72 -7.77 21.71 -4.82
N GLY A 73 -7.32 22.13 -3.63
CA GLY A 73 -7.11 23.53 -3.30
C GLY A 73 -6.08 24.22 -4.21
N TYR A 74 -4.97 23.54 -4.55
CA TYR A 74 -4.00 24.06 -5.50
C TYR A 74 -4.55 24.16 -6.92
N LEU A 75 -5.33 23.16 -7.37
CA LEU A 75 -5.96 23.21 -8.68
C LEU A 75 -6.92 24.40 -8.79
N LEU A 76 -7.67 24.71 -7.73
CA LEU A 76 -8.55 25.88 -7.69
C LEU A 76 -7.77 27.21 -7.70
N LEU A 77 -6.61 27.27 -7.02
CA LEU A 77 -5.74 28.44 -7.08
C LEU A 77 -5.11 28.61 -8.48
N LEU A 78 -4.70 27.51 -9.12
CA LEU A 78 -4.17 27.54 -10.48
C LEU A 78 -5.18 28.08 -11.49
N ASP A 79 -6.44 27.65 -11.38
CA ASP A 79 -7.53 28.15 -12.22
C ASP A 79 -7.76 29.66 -12.01
N ARG A 80 -7.72 30.12 -10.75
CA ARG A 80 -7.91 31.53 -10.39
C ARG A 80 -6.78 32.46 -10.87
N PHE A 81 -5.56 31.97 -10.90
CA PHE A 81 -4.34 32.73 -11.18
C PHE A 81 -3.62 32.19 -12.42
N ALA A 82 -4.40 31.84 -13.45
CA ALA A 82 -3.90 31.24 -14.68
C ALA A 82 -2.81 32.10 -15.34
N GLY A 83 -1.67 31.50 -15.65
CA GLY A 83 -0.52 32.17 -16.29
C GLY A 83 0.55 32.71 -15.33
N GLU A 84 0.32 32.66 -14.01
CA GLU A 84 1.30 33.12 -13.01
C GLU A 84 2.24 32.01 -12.53
N TYR A 85 1.95 30.74 -12.87
CA TYR A 85 2.70 29.59 -12.40
C TYR A 85 3.47 28.88 -13.53
N PRO A 86 4.61 28.23 -13.22
CA PRO A 86 5.34 27.40 -14.17
C PRO A 86 4.48 26.25 -14.72
N THR A 87 4.54 25.99 -16.03
CA THR A 87 3.82 24.87 -16.67
C THR A 87 4.19 23.52 -16.06
N GLU A 88 5.48 23.30 -15.75
CA GLU A 88 5.95 22.08 -15.09
C GLU A 88 5.26 21.79 -13.74
N PHE A 89 4.80 22.83 -13.04
CA PHE A 89 4.07 22.67 -11.79
C PHE A 89 2.65 22.14 -12.04
N VAL A 90 1.95 22.73 -13.01
CA VAL A 90 0.60 22.32 -13.42
C VAL A 90 0.62 20.89 -13.95
N ASP A 91 1.61 20.56 -14.78
CA ASP A 91 1.76 19.25 -15.43
C ASP A 91 1.95 18.10 -14.44
N ARG A 92 2.49 18.37 -13.24
CA ARG A 92 2.69 17.34 -12.19
C ARG A 92 1.53 17.24 -11.21
N LEU A 93 0.79 18.33 -11.01
CA LEU A 93 -0.24 18.41 -9.98
C LEU A 93 -1.46 17.54 -10.33
N ILE A 94 -1.95 17.63 -11.57
CA ILE A 94 -3.12 16.86 -12.03
C ILE A 94 -2.84 15.34 -11.97
N PRO A 95 -1.75 14.81 -12.57
CA PRO A 95 -1.44 13.39 -12.47
C PRO A 95 -1.21 12.91 -11.04
N GLY A 96 -0.59 13.74 -10.19
CA GLY A 96 -0.38 13.42 -8.78
C GLY A 96 -1.70 13.26 -8.02
N ARG A 97 -2.63 14.19 -8.22
CA ARG A 97 -3.99 14.15 -7.66
C ARG A 97 -4.75 12.94 -8.15
N ASP A 98 -4.77 12.69 -9.46
CA ASP A 98 -5.50 11.56 -10.04
C ASP A 98 -4.95 10.21 -9.61
N ARG A 99 -3.62 10.10 -9.46
CA ARG A 99 -2.98 8.89 -8.94
C ARG A 99 -3.38 8.62 -7.50
N LEU A 100 -3.42 9.66 -6.66
CA LEU A 100 -3.82 9.53 -5.26
C LEU A 100 -5.32 9.19 -5.13
N GLN A 101 -6.15 9.80 -5.96
CA GLN A 101 -7.59 9.53 -6.03
C GLN A 101 -7.84 8.08 -6.44
N LYS A 102 -7.15 7.61 -7.49
CA LYS A 102 -7.23 6.21 -7.93
C LYS A 102 -6.79 5.23 -6.86
N HIS A 103 -5.74 5.57 -6.10
CA HIS A 103 -5.31 4.75 -4.95
C HIS A 103 -6.39 4.67 -3.87
N TYR A 104 -6.97 5.82 -3.50
CA TYR A 104 -8.07 5.90 -2.54
C TYR A 104 -9.28 5.06 -2.98
N ASP A 105 -9.74 5.24 -4.22
CA ASP A 105 -10.92 4.56 -4.77
C ASP A 105 -10.70 3.06 -4.97
N ALA A 106 -9.46 2.63 -5.20
CA ALA A 106 -9.13 1.21 -5.30
C ALA A 106 -9.04 0.52 -3.93
N LEU A 107 -8.59 1.26 -2.91
CA LEU A 107 -8.26 0.70 -1.60
C LEU A 107 -9.47 0.66 -0.65
N PHE A 108 -10.04 1.82 -0.31
CA PHE A 108 -10.99 1.89 0.81
C PHE A 108 -12.33 1.22 0.55
N PRO A 109 -12.91 1.25 -0.66
CA PRO A 109 -14.13 0.47 -0.93
C PRO A 109 -13.95 -1.03 -0.70
N ARG A 110 -12.74 -1.55 -0.94
CA ARG A 110 -12.40 -2.97 -0.77
C ARG A 110 -11.97 -3.32 0.65
N TRP A 111 -11.50 -2.36 1.44
CA TRP A 111 -11.01 -2.58 2.79
C TRP A 111 -12.02 -2.04 3.80
N GLN A 112 -13.02 -2.84 4.21
CA GLN A 112 -14.01 -2.46 5.24
C GLN A 112 -13.77 -3.16 6.57
N THR A 113 -13.36 -4.42 6.51
CA THR A 113 -13.12 -5.29 7.65
C THR A 113 -11.66 -5.74 7.71
N ILE A 114 -11.28 -6.40 8.80
CA ILE A 114 -9.99 -7.07 8.89
C ILE A 114 -9.88 -8.24 7.91
N ASP A 115 -10.94 -9.02 7.73
CA ASP A 115 -10.98 -10.13 6.77
C ASP A 115 -10.74 -9.65 5.33
N ASP A 116 -11.26 -8.48 4.97
CA ASP A 116 -11.00 -7.84 3.68
C ASP A 116 -9.51 -7.50 3.50
N LEU A 117 -8.89 -6.97 4.56
CA LEU A 117 -7.46 -6.65 4.54
C LEU A 117 -6.63 -7.91 4.34
N GLU A 118 -6.93 -8.97 5.09
CA GLU A 118 -6.24 -10.24 4.97
C GLU A 118 -6.37 -10.82 3.56
N ALA A 119 -7.57 -10.78 2.97
CA ALA A 119 -7.78 -11.18 1.58
C ALA A 119 -6.92 -10.36 0.61
N MET A 120 -6.86 -9.03 0.79
CA MET A 120 -6.02 -8.14 -0.01
C MET A 120 -4.52 -8.42 0.16
N LEU A 121 -4.07 -8.75 1.37
CA LEU A 121 -2.67 -9.11 1.64
C LEU A 121 -2.34 -10.48 1.01
N LEU A 122 -3.25 -11.45 1.08
CA LEU A 122 -3.10 -12.76 0.43
C LEU A 122 -3.01 -12.64 -1.08
N GLU A 123 -3.85 -11.80 -1.70
CA GLU A 123 -3.76 -11.50 -3.15
C GLU A 123 -2.38 -10.99 -3.56
N ARG A 124 -1.69 -10.24 -2.68
CA ARG A 124 -0.35 -9.69 -2.94
C ARG A 124 0.76 -10.72 -2.83
N ILE A 125 0.60 -11.75 -1.99
CA ILE A 125 1.61 -12.81 -1.79
C ILE A 125 1.41 -13.95 -2.79
N SER A 126 0.17 -14.16 -3.22
CA SER A 126 -0.22 -15.26 -4.10
C SER A 126 0.60 -15.21 -5.39
N LEU A 127 1.54 -16.14 -5.51
CA LEU A 127 2.29 -16.34 -6.74
C LEU A 127 1.29 -16.70 -7.85
N PRO A 128 1.42 -16.12 -9.05
CA PRO A 128 0.63 -16.53 -10.19
C PRO A 128 0.75 -18.05 -10.38
N ASN A 129 -0.35 -18.72 -10.70
CA ASN A 129 -0.40 -20.18 -10.86
C ASN A 129 0.71 -20.72 -11.78
N ASP A 130 1.08 -19.95 -12.80
CA ASP A 130 2.14 -20.32 -13.74
C ASP A 130 3.54 -20.34 -13.08
N ARG A 131 3.79 -19.42 -12.13
CA ARG A 131 5.04 -19.43 -11.34
C ARG A 131 5.04 -20.53 -10.29
N LEU A 132 3.89 -20.84 -9.70
CA LEU A 132 3.76 -21.99 -8.79
C LEU A 132 4.02 -23.31 -9.53
N LYS A 133 3.46 -23.48 -10.74
CA LYS A 133 3.76 -24.63 -11.60
C LYS A 133 5.24 -24.73 -11.95
N ALA A 134 5.85 -23.62 -12.38
CA ALA A 134 7.28 -23.59 -12.70
C ALA A 134 8.18 -23.90 -11.48
N LEU A 135 7.77 -23.47 -10.27
CA LEU A 135 8.47 -23.82 -9.03
C LEU A 135 8.30 -25.30 -8.67
N ALA A 136 7.08 -25.84 -8.81
CA ALA A 136 6.79 -27.25 -8.57
C ALA A 136 7.55 -28.17 -9.54
N GLU A 137 7.71 -27.77 -10.80
CA GLU A 137 8.54 -28.48 -11.78
C GLU A 137 10.03 -28.42 -11.43
N LYS A 138 10.50 -27.25 -10.93
CA LYS A 138 11.91 -27.05 -10.59
C LYS A 138 12.32 -27.74 -9.30
N TYR A 139 11.40 -27.88 -8.35
CA TYR A 139 11.61 -28.52 -7.06
C TYR A 139 10.49 -29.53 -6.83
N PRO A 140 10.55 -30.70 -7.50
CA PRO A 140 9.57 -31.73 -7.29
C PRO A 140 9.56 -32.16 -5.82
N PRO A 141 8.39 -32.48 -5.25
CA PRO A 141 8.30 -32.94 -3.87
C PRO A 141 9.21 -34.16 -3.65
N PRO A 142 9.96 -34.22 -2.55
CA PRO A 142 10.84 -35.35 -2.26
C PRO A 142 10.03 -36.64 -2.22
N GLN A 143 10.56 -37.72 -2.80
CA GLN A 143 9.90 -39.04 -2.82
C GLN A 143 9.50 -39.51 -1.41
N ALA A 144 10.32 -39.17 -0.40
CA ALA A 144 10.08 -39.47 1.01
C ALA A 144 8.72 -38.97 1.55
N TRP A 145 8.13 -37.92 0.98
CA TRP A 145 6.80 -37.43 1.37
C TRP A 145 5.66 -38.37 0.95
N TYR A 146 5.87 -39.20 -0.07
CA TYR A 146 4.91 -40.18 -0.56
C TYR A 146 5.09 -41.55 0.10
N ASP A 147 6.31 -41.87 0.54
CA ASP A 147 6.65 -43.17 1.13
C ASP A 147 6.01 -43.36 2.53
N GLU A 148 5.77 -42.29 3.29
CA GLU A 148 5.06 -42.34 4.59
C GLU A 148 3.58 -42.71 4.47
N ALA A 149 2.94 -42.43 3.32
CA ALA A 149 1.52 -42.72 3.11
C ALA A 149 1.24 -44.20 2.78
N HIS A 150 2.28 -45.01 2.54
CA HIS A 150 2.15 -46.42 2.12
C HIS A 150 2.75 -47.42 3.12
N GLY A 151 3.37 -46.95 4.21
CA GLY A 151 4.04 -47.80 5.20
C GLY A 151 3.15 -48.42 6.29
N THR A 152 1.89 -48.02 6.42
CA THR A 152 1.04 -48.35 7.60
C THR A 152 0.08 -49.52 7.40
N SER A 153 0.43 -50.54 6.61
CA SER A 153 -0.46 -51.71 6.40
C SER A 153 0.23 -53.08 6.44
N ALA A 154 1.37 -53.23 7.10
CA ALA A 154 2.01 -54.55 7.23
C ALA A 154 2.73 -54.71 8.57
N ALA A 155 1.98 -54.67 9.69
CA ALA A 155 2.47 -55.16 10.98
C ALA A 155 1.29 -55.49 11.92
N GLN A 156 0.53 -56.54 11.61
CA GLN A 156 -0.25 -57.29 12.59
C GLN A 156 -0.16 -58.77 12.22
N GLU A 157 0.83 -59.44 12.81
CA GLU A 157 0.80 -60.89 13.09
C GLU A 157 0.49 -61.08 14.58
#